data_AF-A0A7S0PCE9-F1
#
_entry.id   AF-A0A7S0PCE9-F1
#
_cell.length_a   1.000
_cell.length_b   1.000
_cell.length_c   1.000
_cell.angle_alpha   90.00
_cell.angle_beta   90.00
_cell.angle_gamma   90.00
#
_symmetry.space_group_name_H-M   'P 1'
#
loop_
_entity.id
_entity.type
_entity.pdbx_description
1 polymer ?
#
loop_
_entity_poly.entity_id
_entity_poly.type
_entity_poly.pdbx_seq_one_letter_code
_entity_poly.pdbx_strand_id
1 'polypeptide(L)'
;QSNRDDSPLLRAAFNWSSSLSRCCWTGVDCGGPANQSVVTALNISTLIGFQEERMRLNANWFFCDLANMTSLDISGVAFVGIMQLPQCIRQLQSLHHLDLTAAGLSYLDTFETVMATLPPSIRSLSVGENRLLRGELSDAANVPFPPHMHSISVADTSVVVTFGRWFTDRNWTVVSTYLADTAGLTPARLPPTITWFTFGSRNYVLSGFSTGATGAIPAAWCEATELEVLVIRNVGLGGQLPDCIGKWTKMRVIDLTFTFMGGNVPPSASNLLALEQISLADNLFFDVSPILAVLSERPNQLRTLELDRNPLGYQGTATAVCTAGPYGVLNVASTGPPPVARETPWRLPDEAFRQRNLAILSVAHCGIQGTLRRDSFQGLPSAKLIILEGNAFSGEMPDFTGLENLTAFMSTGNPLTNTAGLCSNSLGADFQWATTGRLASDRVARVQIGSSAVCGEFPSGLMRSVLMQGADVLDASNNDFVGNLSLDLPMNTTLPVTRINFGGLPGLRGRLDDQGGALDNVDNIVLTEAQLDGEMPGHPYSLDLQHSNLVVDIASALKIRDKSVSRSWLLRGAPTP
;
A
#
# COMPACT_ATOMS: atom_id res chain seq x y z
N GLN A 1 -34.80 -8.57 2.64
CA GLN A 1 -35.05 -7.87 3.92
C GLN A 1 -34.47 -8.67 5.10
N SER A 2 -33.33 -9.34 4.91
CA SER A 2 -32.56 -10.05 5.93
C SER A 2 -31.09 -9.72 5.68
N ASN A 3 -30.33 -9.42 6.74
CA ASN A 3 -28.93 -8.94 6.82
C ASN A 3 -28.70 -7.47 7.24
N ARG A 4 -29.72 -6.71 7.68
CA ARG A 4 -29.48 -5.38 8.29
C ARG A 4 -29.41 -5.37 9.83
N ASP A 5 -29.66 -6.50 10.49
CA ASP A 5 -29.81 -6.55 11.96
C ASP A 5 -28.54 -6.93 12.73
N ASP A 6 -27.40 -7.14 12.05
CA ASP A 6 -26.13 -7.57 12.67
C ASP A 6 -25.04 -6.51 12.70
N SER A 7 -25.39 -5.22 12.64
CA SER A 7 -24.40 -4.16 12.85
C SER A 7 -23.87 -4.17 14.29
N PRO A 8 -22.54 -4.25 14.51
CA PRO A 8 -21.93 -4.09 15.83
C PRO A 8 -22.31 -2.77 16.50
N LEU A 9 -22.56 -1.73 15.70
CA LEU A 9 -22.92 -0.38 16.14
C LEU A 9 -24.39 -0.29 16.57
N LEU A 10 -25.32 -1.03 15.92
CA LEU A 10 -26.70 -1.19 16.42
C LEU A 10 -26.71 -1.93 17.76
N ARG A 11 -25.91 -2.99 17.92
CA ARG A 11 -25.75 -3.70 19.21
C ARG A 11 -25.16 -2.79 20.30
N ALA A 12 -24.19 -1.94 19.95
CA ALA A 12 -23.64 -0.94 20.86
C ALA A 12 -24.67 0.15 21.22
N ALA A 13 -25.48 0.62 20.27
CA ALA A 13 -26.56 1.57 20.54
C ALA A 13 -27.65 0.96 21.45
N PHE A 14 -27.92 -0.34 21.37
CA PHE A 14 -28.76 -1.06 22.35
C PHE A 14 -28.08 -1.24 23.72
N ASN A 15 -26.75 -1.27 23.80
CA ASN A 15 -25.98 -1.29 25.05
C ASN A 15 -26.10 0.05 25.80
N TRP A 16 -26.21 1.17 25.09
CA TRP A 16 -26.35 2.51 25.67
C TRP A 16 -27.76 2.77 26.25
N SER A 17 -28.18 1.93 27.20
CA SER A 17 -29.40 2.08 27.97
C SER A 17 -29.16 2.86 29.26
N SER A 18 -30.18 3.58 29.73
CA SER A 18 -30.15 4.26 31.03
C SER A 18 -30.08 3.31 32.22
N SER A 19 -30.29 2.00 32.01
CA SER A 19 -30.22 0.96 33.04
C SER A 19 -28.82 0.39 33.30
N LEU A 20 -27.84 0.69 32.44
CA LEU A 20 -26.45 0.25 32.60
C LEU A 20 -25.57 1.42 33.02
N SER A 21 -24.54 1.12 33.84
CA SER A 21 -23.47 2.09 34.08
C SER A 21 -22.84 2.49 32.76
N ARG A 22 -22.57 3.78 32.57
CA ARG A 22 -21.94 4.30 31.34
C ARG A 22 -20.56 3.68 31.09
N CYS A 23 -19.90 3.17 32.13
CA CYS A 23 -18.63 2.43 32.01
C CYS A 23 -18.77 1.02 31.43
N CYS A 24 -19.99 0.51 31.29
CA CYS A 24 -20.26 -0.78 30.66
C CYS A 24 -20.63 -0.62 29.18
N TRP A 25 -20.73 0.63 28.70
CA TRP A 25 -21.06 0.92 27.33
C TRP A 25 -19.91 0.52 26.40
N THR A 26 -20.25 -0.10 25.27
CA THR A 26 -19.27 -0.42 24.25
C THR A 26 -18.62 0.86 23.72
N GLY A 27 -17.29 0.85 23.59
CA GLY A 27 -16.50 2.01 23.15
C GLY A 27 -16.23 3.04 24.26
N VAL A 28 -16.61 2.79 25.51
CA VAL A 28 -16.35 3.70 26.63
C VAL A 28 -15.21 3.17 27.49
N ASP A 29 -14.21 4.03 27.73
CA ASP A 29 -13.21 3.81 28.76
C ASP A 29 -13.55 4.61 30.01
N CYS A 30 -13.36 4.00 31.18
CA CYS A 30 -13.52 4.66 32.46
C CYS A 30 -12.24 4.64 33.28
N GLY A 31 -12.01 5.75 33.99
CA GLY A 31 -10.92 5.91 34.94
C GLY A 31 -11.43 6.12 36.37
N GLY A 32 -10.54 5.91 37.34
CA GLY A 32 -10.81 6.10 38.77
C GLY A 32 -11.08 4.79 39.53
N PRO A 33 -11.31 4.87 40.85
CA PRO A 33 -11.61 3.70 41.70
C PRO A 33 -12.94 3.05 41.28
N ALA A 34 -13.07 1.73 41.46
CA ALA A 34 -14.25 0.96 41.00
C ALA A 34 -15.62 1.51 41.46
N ASN A 35 -15.68 2.20 42.60
CA ASN A 35 -16.91 2.77 43.16
C ASN A 35 -17.16 4.24 42.74
N GLN A 36 -16.26 4.84 41.96
CA GLN A 36 -16.32 6.22 41.48
C GLN A 36 -15.80 6.31 40.03
N SER A 37 -16.00 5.25 39.25
CA SER A 37 -15.54 5.22 37.86
C SER A 37 -16.26 6.28 37.04
N VAL A 38 -15.47 7.07 36.32
CA VAL A 38 -15.96 8.15 35.46
C VAL A 38 -15.50 7.89 34.04
N VAL A 39 -16.35 8.24 33.08
CA VAL A 39 -16.03 8.11 31.66
C VAL A 39 -14.88 9.04 31.31
N THR A 40 -13.77 8.46 30.83
CA THR A 40 -12.56 9.17 30.43
C THR A 40 -12.39 9.21 28.92
N ALA A 41 -12.87 8.20 28.19
CA ALA A 41 -12.87 8.23 26.73
C ALA A 41 -14.13 7.59 26.14
N LEU A 42 -14.53 8.09 24.97
CA LEU A 42 -15.54 7.46 24.11
C LEU A 42 -14.93 7.31 22.72
N ASN A 43 -14.71 6.06 22.29
CA ASN A 43 -14.27 5.69 20.96
C ASN A 43 -15.33 4.79 20.31
N ILE A 44 -15.99 5.29 19.29
CA ILE A 44 -17.00 4.55 18.53
C ILE A 44 -16.54 4.20 17.11
N SER A 45 -15.33 4.65 16.71
CA SER A 45 -14.73 4.36 15.41
C SER A 45 -14.42 2.88 15.23
N THR A 46 -14.04 2.21 16.33
CA THR A 46 -13.78 0.75 16.38
C THR A 46 -15.02 -0.13 16.16
N LEU A 47 -16.22 0.45 16.12
CA LEU A 47 -17.49 -0.27 16.00
C LEU A 47 -17.98 -0.39 14.56
N ILE A 48 -17.21 0.17 13.62
CA ILE A 48 -17.50 0.11 12.18
C ILE A 48 -16.68 -1.03 11.58
N GLY A 49 -17.36 -2.02 11.01
CA GLY A 49 -16.68 -3.04 10.20
C GLY A 49 -16.07 -2.37 8.97
N PHE A 50 -14.80 -2.68 8.66
CA PHE A 50 -14.20 -2.36 7.37
C PHE A 50 -15.05 -3.00 6.28
N GLN A 51 -15.99 -2.25 5.69
CA GLN A 51 -16.70 -2.46 4.40
C GLN A 51 -17.95 -1.54 4.41
N GLU A 52 -17.90 -0.45 3.66
CA GLU A 52 -18.98 0.37 3.04
C GLU A 52 -20.28 0.77 3.81
N GLU A 53 -20.56 0.33 5.03
CA GLU A 53 -21.78 0.71 5.74
C GLU A 53 -21.62 2.04 6.48
N ARG A 54 -21.71 3.16 5.75
CA ARG A 54 -21.94 4.50 6.35
C ARG A 54 -23.31 4.52 7.02
N MET A 55 -23.38 4.02 8.25
CA MET A 55 -24.63 3.93 9.00
C MET A 55 -24.97 5.22 9.73
N ARG A 56 -26.28 5.46 9.77
CA ARG A 56 -26.95 6.72 9.96
C ARG A 56 -27.49 6.82 11.40
N LEU A 57 -26.73 7.41 12.33
CA LEU A 57 -27.17 7.62 13.72
C LEU A 57 -28.07 8.85 13.89
N ASN A 58 -29.07 8.78 14.77
CA ASN A 58 -29.91 9.91 15.16
C ASN A 58 -29.18 10.78 16.21
N ALA A 59 -29.22 12.09 16.04
CA ALA A 59 -28.35 13.06 16.71
C ALA A 59 -28.80 13.42 18.16
N ASN A 60 -28.84 12.44 19.07
CA ASN A 60 -29.23 12.69 20.46
C ASN A 60 -28.07 13.16 21.37
N TRP A 61 -26.87 13.37 20.82
CA TRP A 61 -25.70 13.97 21.47
C TRP A 61 -25.49 13.61 22.97
N PHE A 62 -25.75 12.36 23.35
CA PHE A 62 -25.72 11.91 24.75
C PHE A 62 -24.35 12.09 25.42
N PHE A 63 -23.28 12.16 24.62
CA PHE A 63 -21.93 12.40 25.11
C PHE A 63 -21.73 13.82 25.66
N CYS A 64 -22.65 14.76 25.41
CA CYS A 64 -22.63 16.09 26.03
C CYS A 64 -22.66 16.03 27.57
N ASP A 65 -23.22 14.96 28.15
CA ASP A 65 -23.34 14.79 29.61
C ASP A 65 -22.09 14.18 30.27
N LEU A 66 -21.03 13.92 29.50
CA LEU A 66 -19.81 13.23 29.95
C LEU A 66 -18.71 14.24 30.32
N ALA A 67 -18.91 14.99 31.41
CA ALA A 67 -18.06 16.14 31.78
C ALA A 67 -16.56 15.82 32.03
N ASN A 68 -16.24 14.58 32.42
CA ASN A 68 -14.86 14.16 32.75
C ASN A 68 -14.11 13.53 31.58
N MET A 69 -14.75 13.46 30.41
CA MET A 69 -14.17 12.84 29.23
C MET A 69 -12.99 13.66 28.72
N THR A 70 -11.87 12.99 28.46
CA THR A 70 -10.63 13.59 27.95
C THR A 70 -10.41 13.29 26.47
N SER A 71 -11.04 12.24 25.94
CA SER A 71 -10.95 11.85 24.53
C SER A 71 -12.33 11.48 23.96
N LEU A 72 -12.66 12.02 22.80
CA LEU A 72 -13.85 11.69 22.02
C LEU A 72 -13.45 11.37 20.58
N ASP A 73 -13.65 10.14 20.15
CA ASP A 73 -13.45 9.68 18.78
C ASP A 73 -14.76 9.15 18.21
N ILE A 74 -15.34 9.93 17.29
CA ILE A 74 -16.55 9.60 16.54
C ILE A 74 -16.27 9.47 15.04
N SER A 75 -15.01 9.20 14.69
CA SER A 75 -14.60 9.11 13.29
C SER A 75 -15.28 7.96 12.54
N GLY A 76 -15.48 8.15 11.24
CA GLY A 76 -16.13 7.19 10.34
C GLY A 76 -17.65 7.03 10.50
N VAL A 77 -18.27 7.72 11.46
CA VAL A 77 -19.71 7.64 11.71
C VAL A 77 -20.43 8.78 10.98
N ALA A 78 -21.36 8.47 10.08
CA ALA A 78 -22.17 9.46 9.39
C ALA A 78 -23.54 9.63 10.07
N PHE A 79 -23.76 10.73 10.80
CA PHE A 79 -25.07 11.00 11.42
C PHE A 79 -26.12 11.46 10.38
N VAL A 80 -27.40 11.23 10.66
CA VAL A 80 -28.50 11.67 9.77
C VAL A 80 -28.85 13.12 10.03
N GLY A 81 -28.81 13.95 8.99
CA GLY A 81 -29.31 15.34 9.02
C GLY A 81 -28.24 16.36 8.66
N ILE A 82 -28.59 17.64 8.76
CA ILE A 82 -27.64 18.75 8.67
C ILE A 82 -26.79 18.71 9.95
N MET A 83 -25.60 18.14 9.84
CA MET A 83 -24.61 18.06 10.91
C MET A 83 -23.96 19.41 11.15
N GLN A 84 -24.47 20.18 12.12
CA GLN A 84 -23.66 21.19 12.78
C GLN A 84 -23.00 20.59 14.02
N LEU A 85 -21.72 20.88 14.25
CA LEU A 85 -21.05 20.47 15.49
C LEU A 85 -21.85 21.00 16.71
N PRO A 86 -22.30 20.14 17.65
CA PRO A 86 -23.19 20.57 18.72
C PRO A 86 -22.49 21.52 19.68
N GLN A 87 -23.15 22.64 20.01
CA GLN A 87 -22.62 23.67 20.91
C GLN A 87 -22.29 23.15 22.32
N CYS A 88 -22.85 22.01 22.73
CA CYS A 88 -22.54 21.38 24.00
C CYS A 88 -21.06 20.96 24.11
N ILE A 89 -20.36 20.69 23.00
CA ILE A 89 -18.95 20.27 23.01
C ILE A 89 -18.08 21.32 23.71
N ARG A 90 -18.45 22.59 23.58
CA ARG A 90 -17.79 23.71 24.28
C ARG A 90 -17.82 23.59 25.81
N GLN A 91 -18.78 22.85 26.37
CA GLN A 91 -18.96 22.67 27.81
C GLN A 91 -18.08 21.53 28.37
N LEU A 92 -17.49 20.69 27.51
CA LEU A 92 -16.64 19.56 27.92
C LEU A 92 -15.23 20.05 28.28
N GLN A 93 -15.08 20.66 29.45
CA GLN A 93 -13.84 21.32 29.90
C GLN A 93 -12.65 20.37 30.15
N SER A 94 -12.89 19.07 30.27
CA SER A 94 -11.84 18.06 30.41
C SER A 94 -11.37 17.49 29.07
N LEU A 95 -12.04 17.84 27.97
CA LEU A 95 -11.79 17.26 26.66
C LEU A 95 -10.48 17.81 26.08
N HIS A 96 -9.55 16.91 25.79
CA HIS A 96 -8.24 17.21 25.25
C HIS A 96 -8.09 16.75 23.80
N HIS A 97 -8.72 15.63 23.44
CA HIS A 97 -8.64 15.02 22.13
C HIS A 97 -10.04 14.87 21.52
N LEU A 98 -10.20 15.34 20.28
CA LEU A 98 -11.44 15.23 19.54
C LEU A 98 -11.16 14.77 18.11
N ASP A 99 -11.70 13.62 17.72
CA ASP A 99 -11.64 13.10 16.35
C ASP A 99 -13.02 13.08 15.71
N LEU A 100 -13.16 13.89 14.65
CA LEU A 100 -14.34 14.09 13.83
C LEU A 100 -14.07 13.65 12.38
N THR A 101 -13.03 12.85 12.13
CA THR A 101 -12.66 12.44 10.76
C THR A 101 -13.78 11.66 10.10
N ALA A 102 -14.19 12.05 8.89
CA ALA A 102 -15.31 11.43 8.17
C ALA A 102 -16.63 11.38 8.98
N ALA A 103 -16.82 12.29 9.95
CA ALA A 103 -18.03 12.34 10.78
C ALA A 103 -19.27 12.87 10.03
N GLY A 104 -19.12 13.31 8.78
CA GLY A 104 -20.21 13.81 7.96
C GLY A 104 -20.66 15.22 8.35
N LEU A 105 -19.74 16.08 8.81
CA LEU A 105 -20.00 17.50 9.08
C LEU A 105 -20.64 18.18 7.85
N SER A 106 -21.62 19.06 8.07
CA SER A 106 -22.43 19.70 7.03
C SER A 106 -21.69 20.82 6.30
N TYR A 107 -22.20 21.20 5.12
CA TYR A 107 -21.73 22.37 4.37
C TYR A 107 -21.98 23.72 5.07
N LEU A 108 -22.85 23.70 6.09
CA LEU A 108 -23.11 24.88 6.92
C LEU A 108 -22.07 25.09 8.01
N ASP A 109 -21.30 24.06 8.38
CA ASP A 109 -20.15 24.26 9.25
C ASP A 109 -19.03 24.89 8.43
N THR A 110 -18.54 26.03 8.90
CA THR A 110 -17.27 26.56 8.43
C THR A 110 -16.16 26.12 9.37
N PHE A 111 -14.92 26.11 8.89
CA PHE A 111 -13.79 25.81 9.75
C PHE A 111 -13.74 26.74 10.98
N GLU A 112 -14.08 28.02 10.81
CA GLU A 112 -14.16 29.00 11.89
C GLU A 112 -15.26 28.66 12.91
N THR A 113 -16.44 28.22 12.47
CA THR A 113 -17.53 27.84 13.40
C THR A 113 -17.18 26.59 14.19
N VAL A 114 -16.51 25.63 13.57
CA VAL A 114 -15.96 24.45 14.26
C VAL A 114 -14.99 24.91 15.35
N MET A 115 -13.98 25.72 15.02
CA MET A 115 -13.00 26.22 15.99
C MET A 115 -13.64 27.01 17.13
N ALA A 116 -14.63 27.85 16.84
CA ALA A 116 -15.36 28.63 17.83
C ALA A 116 -16.21 27.77 18.80
N THR A 117 -16.56 26.56 18.39
CA THR A 117 -17.38 25.62 19.17
C THR A 117 -16.54 24.72 20.09
N LEU A 118 -15.22 24.65 19.88
CA LEU A 118 -14.33 23.81 20.68
C LEU A 118 -14.12 24.35 22.12
N PRO A 119 -13.98 23.47 23.12
CA PRO A 119 -13.60 23.91 24.47
C PRO A 119 -12.14 24.39 24.50
N PRO A 120 -11.78 25.30 25.41
CA PRO A 120 -10.42 25.85 25.51
C PRO A 120 -9.37 24.82 25.95
N SER A 121 -9.80 23.69 26.51
CA SER A 121 -8.97 22.56 26.94
C SER A 121 -8.42 21.71 25.78
N ILE A 122 -8.97 21.86 24.57
CA ILE A 122 -8.56 21.05 23.42
C ILE A 122 -7.08 21.23 23.13
N ARG A 123 -6.42 20.09 22.96
CA ARG A 123 -5.01 19.96 22.61
C ARG A 123 -4.84 19.38 21.20
N SER A 124 -5.70 18.43 20.83
CA SER A 124 -5.68 17.76 19.53
C SER A 124 -7.05 17.74 18.89
N LEU A 125 -7.09 18.04 17.59
CA LEU A 125 -8.30 17.95 16.78
C LEU A 125 -8.03 17.27 15.44
N SER A 126 -8.87 16.30 15.07
CA SER A 126 -8.95 15.80 13.71
C SER A 126 -10.33 16.09 13.14
N VAL A 127 -10.40 16.75 11.98
CA VAL A 127 -11.64 17.05 11.26
C VAL A 127 -11.57 16.61 9.79
N GLY A 128 -10.67 15.67 9.48
CA GLY A 128 -10.40 15.26 8.12
C GLY A 128 -11.59 14.56 7.43
N GLU A 129 -11.53 14.36 6.12
CA GLU A 129 -12.51 13.63 5.31
C GLU A 129 -13.95 14.18 5.42
N ASN A 130 -14.09 15.42 5.89
CA ASN A 130 -15.35 16.16 5.91
C ASN A 130 -15.42 17.09 4.69
N ARG A 131 -15.69 16.51 3.52
CA ARG A 131 -15.76 17.19 2.21
C ARG A 131 -16.81 18.32 2.08
N LEU A 132 -17.57 18.60 3.13
CA LEU A 132 -18.52 19.71 3.14
C LEU A 132 -18.00 20.90 3.96
N LEU A 133 -16.95 20.73 4.77
CA LEU A 133 -16.40 21.80 5.61
C LEU A 133 -15.78 22.90 4.73
N ARG A 134 -16.36 24.09 4.73
CA ARG A 134 -15.88 25.24 3.93
C ARG A 134 -15.05 26.18 4.78
N GLY A 135 -14.01 26.76 4.22
CA GLY A 135 -13.23 27.79 4.90
C GLY A 135 -11.88 28.00 4.23
N GLU A 136 -11.17 29.03 4.70
CA GLU A 136 -9.79 29.26 4.34
C GLU A 136 -8.97 29.36 5.63
N LEU A 137 -7.91 28.55 5.70
CA LEU A 137 -6.88 28.65 6.70
C LEU A 137 -5.77 29.53 6.11
N SER A 138 -5.84 30.84 6.33
CA SER A 138 -4.85 31.80 5.81
C SER A 138 -4.38 32.83 6.82
N ASP A 139 -3.37 33.62 6.45
CA ASP A 139 -2.87 34.76 7.25
C ASP A 139 -3.98 35.74 7.66
N ALA A 140 -5.01 35.91 6.81
CA ALA A 140 -6.11 36.85 7.02
C ALA A 140 -7.26 36.26 7.85
N ALA A 141 -7.30 34.93 8.02
CA ALA A 141 -8.35 34.25 8.74
C ALA A 141 -8.09 34.35 10.26
N ASN A 142 -8.88 35.19 10.96
CA ASN A 142 -8.88 35.28 12.43
C ASN A 142 -9.53 34.04 13.05
N VAL A 143 -8.97 32.87 12.78
CA VAL A 143 -9.51 31.61 13.29
C VAL A 143 -9.27 31.54 14.81
N PRO A 144 -10.33 31.32 15.62
CA PRO A 144 -10.24 31.33 17.08
C PRO A 144 -9.72 29.99 17.62
N PHE A 145 -8.48 29.63 17.31
CA PHE A 145 -7.88 28.39 17.79
C PHE A 145 -7.82 28.34 19.33
N PRO A 146 -8.20 27.22 19.96
CA PRO A 146 -8.05 27.02 21.40
C PRO A 146 -6.60 27.25 21.86
N PRO A 147 -6.37 27.86 23.04
CA PRO A 147 -5.04 28.36 23.44
C PRO A 147 -4.00 27.25 23.64
N HIS A 148 -4.42 26.05 24.01
CA HIS A 148 -3.54 24.90 24.27
C HIS A 148 -3.46 23.90 23.11
N MET A 149 -4.08 24.21 21.98
CA MET A 149 -4.07 23.34 20.82
C MET A 149 -2.68 23.29 20.20
N HIS A 150 -2.16 22.08 20.05
CA HIS A 150 -0.84 21.80 19.49
C HIS A 150 -0.86 20.61 18.51
N SER A 151 -2.02 20.00 18.25
CA SER A 151 -2.20 18.97 17.23
C SER A 151 -3.44 19.26 16.40
N ILE A 152 -3.30 19.25 15.07
CA ILE A 152 -4.43 19.44 14.16
C ILE A 152 -4.32 18.58 12.90
N SER A 153 -5.44 17.95 12.51
CA SER A 153 -5.61 17.26 11.24
C SER A 153 -6.81 17.82 10.47
N VAL A 154 -6.58 18.36 9.26
CA VAL A 154 -7.63 18.90 8.36
C VAL A 154 -7.62 18.22 6.97
N ALA A 155 -7.11 16.98 6.90
CA ALA A 155 -6.94 16.24 5.66
C ALA A 155 -8.27 15.95 4.91
N ASP A 156 -8.28 15.85 3.57
CA ASP A 156 -9.45 15.62 2.70
C ASP A 156 -10.72 16.43 3.09
N THR A 157 -10.54 17.70 3.45
CA THR A 157 -11.63 18.67 3.65
C THR A 157 -11.70 19.65 2.47
N SER A 158 -12.82 20.37 2.31
CA SER A 158 -12.91 21.48 1.35
C SER A 158 -12.34 22.80 1.91
N VAL A 159 -11.56 22.73 2.99
CA VAL A 159 -10.87 23.89 3.57
C VAL A 159 -9.65 24.18 2.72
N VAL A 160 -9.60 25.38 2.16
CA VAL A 160 -8.43 25.86 1.45
C VAL A 160 -7.37 26.20 2.48
N VAL A 161 -6.25 25.48 2.47
CA VAL A 161 -5.16 25.70 3.41
C VAL A 161 -4.04 26.48 2.73
N THR A 162 -3.76 27.67 3.23
CA THR A 162 -2.53 28.40 2.90
C THR A 162 -1.62 28.44 4.11
N PHE A 163 -0.31 28.34 3.87
CA PHE A 163 0.66 28.46 4.95
C PHE A 163 0.73 29.92 5.41
N GLY A 164 0.31 30.18 6.65
CA GLY A 164 0.25 31.52 7.25
C GLY A 164 0.30 31.47 8.79
N ARG A 165 0.02 32.60 9.48
CA ARG A 165 0.16 32.81 10.93
C ARG A 165 -0.43 31.70 11.79
N TRP A 166 -1.56 31.13 11.39
CA TRP A 166 -2.18 30.03 12.13
C TRP A 166 -1.28 28.79 12.27
N PHE A 167 -0.44 28.53 11.25
CA PHE A 167 0.53 27.45 11.23
C PHE A 167 1.78 27.81 12.04
N THR A 168 2.05 29.10 12.26
CA THR A 168 3.39 29.58 12.62
C THR A 168 3.47 30.22 14.00
N ASP A 169 2.37 30.81 14.46
CA ASP A 169 2.27 31.50 15.75
C ASP A 169 2.04 30.51 16.90
N ARG A 170 2.05 29.20 16.62
CA ARG A 170 1.74 28.13 17.57
C ARG A 170 2.78 27.03 17.54
N ASN A 171 3.04 26.46 18.71
CA ASN A 171 3.99 25.36 18.87
C ASN A 171 3.34 24.02 18.57
N TRP A 172 3.10 23.74 17.29
CA TRP A 172 2.45 22.51 16.86
C TRP A 172 3.35 21.30 17.07
N THR A 173 2.91 20.33 17.87
CA THR A 173 3.58 19.03 17.98
C THR A 173 3.32 18.15 16.77
N VAL A 174 2.09 18.21 16.23
CA VAL A 174 1.64 17.42 15.09
C VAL A 174 0.78 18.32 14.19
N VAL A 175 1.12 18.40 12.91
CA VAL A 175 0.22 19.01 11.92
C VAL A 175 0.03 18.02 10.79
N SER A 176 -1.23 17.66 10.52
CA SER A 176 -1.63 16.86 9.37
C SER A 176 -2.56 17.66 8.47
N THR A 177 -2.15 17.91 7.22
CA THR A 177 -3.03 18.60 6.26
C THR A 177 -3.03 17.87 4.93
N TYR A 178 -4.16 17.89 4.24
CA TYR A 178 -4.27 17.45 2.85
C TYR A 178 -4.58 18.66 1.98
N LEU A 179 -3.74 18.94 1.00
CA LEU A 179 -3.96 19.99 0.01
C LEU A 179 -4.81 19.39 -1.13
N ALA A 180 -6.14 19.44 -0.99
CA ALA A 180 -7.08 19.05 -2.06
C ALA A 180 -7.36 20.24 -2.99
N ASP A 181 -7.36 19.97 -4.30
CA ASP A 181 -8.00 20.76 -5.36
C ASP A 181 -7.84 22.29 -5.26
N THR A 182 -6.66 22.76 -5.65
CA THR A 182 -6.25 24.15 -5.49
C THR A 182 -6.57 25.01 -6.71
N ALA A 183 -7.71 24.79 -7.37
CA ALA A 183 -8.14 25.60 -8.52
C ALA A 183 -8.20 27.12 -8.23
N GLY A 184 -8.11 27.53 -6.96
CA GLY A 184 -7.98 28.92 -6.51
C GLY A 184 -6.69 29.28 -5.75
N LEU A 185 -5.75 28.35 -5.50
CA LEU A 185 -4.45 28.73 -4.92
C LEU A 185 -3.51 29.10 -6.06
N THR A 186 -3.26 30.40 -6.20
CA THR A 186 -2.12 30.89 -6.97
C THR A 186 -0.82 30.25 -6.46
N PRO A 187 0.20 30.04 -7.31
CA PRO A 187 1.40 29.26 -6.98
C PRO A 187 2.18 29.89 -5.82
N ALA A 188 1.81 29.51 -4.59
CA ALA A 188 2.41 29.95 -3.36
C ALA A 188 3.49 28.93 -2.99
N ARG A 189 4.74 29.37 -3.11
CA ARG A 189 5.95 28.62 -2.72
C ARG A 189 5.79 28.04 -1.31
N LEU A 190 6.33 26.85 -1.05
CA LEU A 190 6.64 26.45 0.33
C LEU A 190 7.41 27.60 0.96
N PRO A 191 6.93 28.15 2.07
CA PRO A 191 7.30 29.51 2.28
C PRO A 191 8.71 29.48 2.98
N PRO A 192 9.62 30.43 2.66
CA PRO A 192 11.04 30.40 3.02
C PRO A 192 11.49 30.87 4.43
N THR A 193 10.64 31.37 5.33
CA THR A 193 11.04 32.06 6.57
C THR A 193 11.04 31.19 7.85
N ILE A 194 12.06 31.41 8.68
CA ILE A 194 12.41 30.68 9.92
C ILE A 194 11.35 30.77 11.03
N THR A 195 10.44 31.75 10.99
CA THR A 195 9.41 31.96 12.03
C THR A 195 8.33 30.87 12.07
N TRP A 196 8.39 29.89 11.16
CA TRP A 196 7.32 28.93 10.90
C TRP A 196 7.51 27.56 11.53
N PHE A 197 8.74 27.23 11.91
CA PHE A 197 9.04 26.06 12.70
C PHE A 197 9.41 26.54 14.09
N THR A 198 8.41 26.63 14.96
CA THR A 198 8.64 26.84 16.38
C THR A 198 9.53 25.71 16.92
N PHE A 199 10.49 26.06 17.76
CA PHE A 199 11.55 25.21 18.33
C PHE A 199 11.09 23.92 19.09
N GLY A 200 9.82 23.53 19.03
CA GLY A 200 9.27 22.33 19.69
C GLY A 200 8.45 21.39 18.81
N SER A 201 8.31 21.65 17.51
CA SER A 201 7.51 20.80 16.62
C SER A 201 8.24 19.50 16.29
N ARG A 202 7.53 18.37 16.42
CA ARG A 202 8.11 17.03 16.23
C ARG A 202 7.64 16.34 14.95
N ASN A 203 6.39 16.51 14.53
CA ASN A 203 5.82 15.78 13.41
C ASN A 203 5.09 16.73 12.44
N TYR A 204 5.53 16.77 11.18
CA TYR A 204 4.83 17.43 10.08
C TYR A 204 4.40 16.41 9.05
N VAL A 205 3.09 16.35 8.81
CA VAL A 205 2.46 15.52 7.79
C VAL A 205 1.71 16.44 6.84
N LEU A 206 2.27 16.66 5.67
CA LEU A 206 1.67 17.36 4.57
C LEU A 206 1.40 16.32 3.47
N SER A 207 0.18 16.25 2.98
CA SER A 207 -0.18 15.41 1.83
C SER A 207 -1.07 16.24 0.91
N GLY A 208 -1.25 15.86 -0.34
CA GLY A 208 -2.17 16.58 -1.23
C GLY A 208 -2.07 16.10 -2.67
N PHE A 209 -2.81 16.73 -3.58
CA PHE A 209 -2.57 16.71 -5.03
C PHE A 209 -2.42 18.17 -5.46
N SER A 210 -1.20 18.71 -5.41
CA SER A 210 -0.94 20.06 -5.95
C SER A 210 -0.19 19.95 -7.26
N THR A 211 -0.84 20.35 -8.36
CA THR A 211 -0.25 20.42 -9.69
C THR A 211 0.50 21.73 -9.95
N GLY A 212 0.61 22.62 -8.95
CA GLY A 212 1.15 23.98 -9.11
C GLY A 212 2.13 24.47 -8.04
N ALA A 213 2.43 23.66 -7.01
CA ALA A 213 3.32 24.07 -5.91
C ALA A 213 4.81 24.07 -6.30
N THR A 214 5.24 24.94 -7.21
CA THR A 214 6.66 25.03 -7.61
C THR A 214 7.56 25.59 -6.49
N GLY A 215 8.55 24.83 -6.03
CA GLY A 215 9.60 25.26 -5.08
C GLY A 215 10.24 24.12 -4.27
N ALA A 216 11.54 24.23 -3.97
CA ALA A 216 12.25 23.29 -3.10
C ALA A 216 11.83 23.40 -1.63
N ILE A 217 12.13 22.38 -0.82
CA ILE A 217 12.07 22.48 0.64
C ILE A 217 13.02 23.63 1.08
N PRO A 218 12.52 24.71 1.71
CA PRO A 218 13.35 25.84 2.07
C PRO A 218 14.40 25.50 3.13
N ALA A 219 15.62 26.01 2.97
CA ALA A 219 16.71 25.80 3.93
C ALA A 219 16.35 26.26 5.36
N ALA A 220 15.46 27.24 5.51
CA ALA A 220 14.96 27.67 6.82
C ALA A 220 14.29 26.55 7.63
N TRP A 221 13.75 25.52 6.99
CA TRP A 221 13.11 24.40 7.67
C TRP A 221 14.12 23.55 8.47
N CYS A 222 15.41 23.64 8.14
CA CYS A 222 16.48 22.97 8.86
C CYS A 222 16.65 23.45 10.31
N GLU A 223 16.07 24.60 10.68
CA GLU A 223 16.08 25.09 12.07
C GLU A 223 15.10 24.32 12.98
N ALA A 224 14.20 23.51 12.41
CA ALA A 224 13.32 22.60 13.14
C ALA A 224 14.08 21.37 13.68
N THR A 225 15.04 21.57 14.58
CA THR A 225 15.95 20.50 15.06
C THR A 225 15.26 19.39 15.86
N GLU A 226 14.04 19.64 16.31
CA GLU A 226 13.20 18.67 17.02
C GLU A 226 12.36 17.77 16.09
N LEU A 227 12.48 17.94 14.78
CA LEU A 227 11.71 17.21 13.77
C LEU A 227 12.06 15.71 13.77
N GLU A 228 11.05 14.87 14.01
CA GLU A 228 11.10 13.41 14.00
C GLU A 228 10.41 12.81 12.76
N VAL A 229 9.35 13.44 12.24
CA VAL A 229 8.59 12.94 11.08
C VAL A 229 8.32 14.06 10.09
N LEU A 230 8.73 13.86 8.85
CA LEU A 230 8.38 14.70 7.70
C LEU A 230 7.75 13.84 6.61
N VAL A 231 6.45 13.98 6.43
CA VAL A 231 5.72 13.39 5.30
C VAL A 231 5.26 14.54 4.42
N ILE A 232 5.69 14.56 3.16
CA ILE A 232 5.23 15.46 2.12
C ILE A 232 4.93 14.63 0.88
N ARG A 233 3.68 14.32 0.59
CA ARG A 233 3.33 13.46 -0.56
C ARG A 233 2.53 14.21 -1.61
N ASN A 234 2.84 13.93 -2.88
CA ASN A 234 1.98 14.24 -4.01
C ASN A 234 1.68 15.75 -4.18
N VAL A 235 2.69 16.55 -3.86
CA VAL A 235 2.67 18.01 -3.99
C VAL A 235 3.81 18.42 -4.90
N GLY A 236 3.54 19.25 -5.91
CA GLY A 236 4.45 19.60 -7.01
C GLY A 236 5.74 20.37 -6.68
N LEU A 237 6.44 20.06 -5.58
CA LEU A 237 7.60 20.81 -5.04
C LEU A 237 8.71 21.02 -6.07
N GLY A 238 9.32 19.94 -6.57
CA GLY A 238 10.54 20.05 -7.34
C GLY A 238 11.75 20.55 -6.54
N GLY A 239 12.85 20.88 -7.23
CA GLY A 239 14.09 21.34 -6.58
C GLY A 239 14.86 20.21 -5.86
N GLN A 240 15.85 20.58 -5.05
CA GLN A 240 16.71 19.66 -4.30
C GLN A 240 16.40 19.70 -2.81
N LEU A 241 16.80 18.66 -2.08
CA LEU A 241 16.83 18.70 -0.61
C LEU A 241 17.81 19.79 -0.14
N PRO A 242 17.49 20.54 0.93
CA PRO A 242 18.35 21.61 1.41
C PRO A 242 19.65 21.06 2.00
N ASP A 243 20.78 21.72 1.74
CA ASP A 243 22.11 21.32 2.22
C ASP A 243 22.22 21.20 3.75
N CYS A 244 21.31 21.81 4.50
CA CYS A 244 21.26 21.78 5.95
C CYS A 244 20.39 20.66 6.53
N ILE A 245 19.87 19.73 5.70
CA ILE A 245 18.96 18.65 6.14
C ILE A 245 19.53 17.86 7.33
N GLY A 246 20.85 17.70 7.40
CA GLY A 246 21.55 17.06 8.53
C GLY A 246 21.35 17.69 9.90
N LYS A 247 20.72 18.87 10.01
CA LYS A 247 20.33 19.46 11.30
C LYS A 247 19.17 18.72 11.97
N TRP A 248 18.35 17.97 11.21
CA TRP A 248 17.24 17.18 11.75
C TRP A 248 17.72 15.86 12.39
N THR A 249 18.61 15.95 13.36
CA THR A 249 19.26 14.78 13.97
C THR A 249 18.31 13.82 14.68
N LYS A 250 17.07 14.26 14.99
CA LYS A 250 15.99 13.42 15.55
C LYS A 250 15.08 12.80 14.50
N MET A 251 15.32 13.06 13.20
CA MET A 251 14.47 12.58 12.11
C MET A 251 14.45 11.06 12.06
N ARG A 252 13.25 10.49 12.12
CA ARG A 252 12.96 9.06 12.05
C ARG A 252 12.28 8.68 10.74
N VAL A 253 11.41 9.54 10.22
CA VAL A 253 10.62 9.24 9.02
C VAL A 253 10.73 10.41 8.04
N ILE A 254 11.24 10.13 6.85
CA ILE A 254 11.16 11.01 5.70
C ILE A 254 10.34 10.32 4.63
N ASP A 255 9.25 10.96 4.20
CA ASP A 255 8.46 10.51 3.08
C ASP A 255 8.19 11.70 2.16
N LEU A 256 8.73 11.65 0.95
CA LEU A 256 8.67 12.73 -0.03
C LEU A 256 8.07 12.24 -1.35
N THR A 257 7.24 11.21 -1.29
CA THR A 257 6.79 10.44 -2.45
C THR A 257 5.90 11.27 -3.38
N PHE A 258 6.11 11.17 -4.70
CA PHE A 258 5.41 11.97 -5.73
C PHE A 258 5.56 13.50 -5.55
N THR A 259 6.75 14.02 -5.26
CA THR A 259 6.93 15.49 -5.08
C THR A 259 7.70 16.19 -6.19
N PHE A 260 8.10 15.46 -7.24
CA PHE A 260 8.98 15.93 -8.32
C PHE A 260 10.35 16.43 -7.84
N MET A 261 10.73 16.25 -6.58
CA MET A 261 12.04 16.63 -6.08
C MET A 261 13.12 15.80 -6.74
N GLY A 262 14.33 16.32 -6.84
CA GLY A 262 15.41 15.59 -7.50
C GLY A 262 16.80 16.13 -7.19
N GLY A 263 17.74 15.80 -8.06
CA GLY A 263 19.15 16.11 -7.83
C GLY A 263 19.84 15.10 -6.92
N ASN A 264 20.93 15.53 -6.30
CA ASN A 264 21.68 14.72 -5.36
C ASN A 264 21.17 15.01 -3.94
N VAL A 265 21.05 13.98 -3.12
CA VAL A 265 20.88 14.14 -1.69
C VAL A 265 22.15 14.81 -1.12
N PRO A 266 22.04 15.86 -0.30
CA PRO A 266 23.21 16.59 0.19
C PRO A 266 24.03 15.77 1.19
N PRO A 267 25.36 15.98 1.26
CA PRO A 267 26.25 15.23 2.17
C PRO A 267 25.83 15.26 3.64
N SER A 268 25.22 16.35 4.10
CA SER A 268 24.77 16.50 5.49
C SER A 268 23.69 15.50 5.90
N ALA A 269 22.97 14.88 4.95
CA ALA A 269 21.98 13.85 5.22
C ALA A 269 22.56 12.62 5.94
N SER A 270 23.88 12.42 5.86
CA SER A 270 24.59 11.41 6.64
C SER A 270 24.46 11.57 8.16
N ASN A 271 24.11 12.77 8.65
CA ASN A 271 23.91 13.04 10.09
C ASN A 271 22.54 12.59 10.63
N LEU A 272 21.64 12.09 9.77
CA LEU A 272 20.29 11.69 10.14
C LEU A 272 20.27 10.30 10.80
N LEU A 273 21.00 10.14 11.90
CA LEU A 273 21.30 8.85 12.53
C LEU A 273 20.09 8.16 13.19
N ALA A 274 18.96 8.85 13.33
CA ALA A 274 17.72 8.31 13.89
C ALA A 274 16.76 7.73 12.82
N LEU A 275 17.12 7.79 11.52
CA LEU A 275 16.23 7.38 10.42
C LEU A 275 15.82 5.91 10.48
N GLU A 276 14.52 5.68 10.52
CA GLU A 276 13.85 4.38 10.52
C GLU A 276 13.12 4.12 9.19
N GLN A 277 12.65 5.16 8.51
CA GLN A 277 11.95 5.06 7.24
C GLN A 277 12.34 6.18 6.28
N ILE A 278 12.64 5.80 5.05
CA ILE A 278 12.86 6.71 3.92
C ILE A 278 11.96 6.25 2.78
N SER A 279 11.08 7.12 2.32
CA SER A 279 10.31 6.94 1.09
C SER A 279 10.52 8.16 0.19
N LEU A 280 11.22 7.97 -0.92
CA LEU A 280 11.51 8.98 -1.93
C LEU A 280 10.90 8.59 -3.28
N ALA A 281 9.93 7.67 -3.30
CA ALA A 281 9.39 7.10 -4.53
C ALA A 281 8.78 8.15 -5.46
N ASP A 282 8.80 7.90 -6.78
CA ASP A 282 8.25 8.80 -7.80
C ASP A 282 8.81 10.23 -7.73
N ASN A 283 10.12 10.32 -7.85
CA ASN A 283 10.84 11.58 -7.84
C ASN A 283 11.95 11.56 -8.90
N LEU A 284 12.82 12.56 -8.86
CA LEU A 284 13.87 12.84 -9.82
C LEU A 284 15.27 12.79 -9.15
N PHE A 285 15.44 11.97 -8.10
CA PHE A 285 16.73 11.83 -7.41
C PHE A 285 17.73 11.03 -8.24
N PHE A 286 18.98 11.49 -8.32
CA PHE A 286 20.07 10.83 -9.06
C PHE A 286 21.07 10.11 -8.16
N ASP A 287 21.29 10.64 -6.96
CA ASP A 287 22.20 10.08 -5.96
C ASP A 287 21.60 10.22 -4.55
N VAL A 288 21.44 9.09 -3.86
CA VAL A 288 20.94 9.00 -2.48
C VAL A 288 22.00 8.44 -1.53
N SER A 289 23.23 8.23 -1.98
CA SER A 289 24.29 7.65 -1.17
C SER A 289 24.54 8.38 0.16
N PRO A 290 24.44 9.73 0.26
CA PRO A 290 24.67 10.40 1.54
C PRO A 290 23.63 10.11 2.63
N ILE A 291 22.34 10.00 2.28
CA ILE A 291 21.33 9.64 3.28
C ILE A 291 21.43 8.16 3.68
N LEU A 292 21.92 7.31 2.77
CA LEU A 292 22.20 5.90 3.06
C LEU A 292 23.49 5.70 3.87
N ALA A 293 24.36 6.70 3.99
CA ALA A 293 25.57 6.61 4.81
C ALA A 293 25.25 6.33 6.29
N VAL A 294 24.06 6.70 6.78
CA VAL A 294 23.55 6.34 8.10
C VAL A 294 23.66 4.84 8.39
N LEU A 295 23.56 4.02 7.35
CA LEU A 295 23.56 2.57 7.45
C LEU A 295 24.93 2.00 7.83
N SER A 296 26.01 2.71 7.50
CA SER A 296 27.35 2.32 7.93
C SER A 296 27.53 2.51 9.44
N GLU A 297 26.86 3.52 10.02
CA GLU A 297 26.94 3.85 11.45
C GLU A 297 25.85 3.13 12.28
N ARG A 298 24.68 2.89 11.68
CA ARG A 298 23.45 2.37 12.32
C ARG A 298 22.74 1.33 11.44
N PRO A 299 23.35 0.17 11.14
CA PRO A 299 22.85 -0.80 10.16
C PRO A 299 21.49 -1.44 10.50
N ASN A 300 21.08 -1.40 11.77
CA ASN A 300 19.81 -2.00 12.21
C ASN A 300 18.69 -0.97 12.42
N GLN A 301 18.92 0.31 12.11
CA GLN A 301 17.96 1.38 12.38
C GLN A 301 16.92 1.50 11.26
N LEU A 302 17.37 1.51 10.00
CA LEU A 302 16.49 1.70 8.84
C LEU A 302 15.69 0.42 8.55
N ARG A 303 14.36 0.53 8.57
CA ARG A 303 13.43 -0.59 8.37
C ARG A 303 12.74 -0.53 7.02
N THR A 304 12.47 0.67 6.52
CA THR A 304 11.76 0.89 5.27
C THR A 304 12.59 1.78 4.38
N LEU A 305 12.92 1.27 3.19
CA LEU A 305 13.60 2.00 2.14
C LEU A 305 12.82 1.85 0.83
N GLU A 306 12.17 2.93 0.43
CA GLU A 306 11.43 3.02 -0.85
C GLU A 306 12.05 4.14 -1.68
N LEU A 307 12.65 3.77 -2.81
CA LEU A 307 13.31 4.67 -3.75
C LEU A 307 12.74 4.51 -5.16
N ASP A 308 11.71 3.70 -5.33
CA ASP A 308 11.20 3.29 -6.64
C ASP A 308 10.82 4.47 -7.54
N ARG A 309 10.98 4.29 -8.85
CA ARG A 309 10.71 5.33 -9.87
C ARG A 309 11.52 6.61 -9.61
N ASN A 310 12.84 6.46 -9.47
CA ASN A 310 13.81 7.55 -9.46
C ASN A 310 14.95 7.28 -10.46
N PRO A 311 15.53 8.28 -11.14
CA PRO A 311 16.65 8.08 -12.05
C PRO A 311 18.00 7.87 -11.33
N LEU A 312 18.14 6.86 -10.47
CA LEU A 312 19.38 6.62 -9.70
C LEU A 312 20.53 6.19 -10.63
N GLY A 313 21.58 7.01 -10.71
CA GLY A 313 22.64 6.88 -11.71
C GLY A 313 23.98 6.33 -11.19
N TYR A 314 24.06 5.78 -9.97
CA TYR A 314 25.34 5.39 -9.39
C TYR A 314 25.35 3.95 -8.82
N GLN A 315 26.32 3.14 -9.25
CA GLN A 315 26.48 1.75 -8.81
C GLN A 315 26.81 1.58 -7.32
N GLY A 316 27.53 2.54 -6.73
CA GLY A 316 27.86 2.51 -5.30
C GLY A 316 26.62 2.49 -4.40
N THR A 317 25.52 3.05 -4.90
CA THR A 317 24.23 3.10 -4.21
C THR A 317 23.61 1.70 -4.11
N ALA A 318 23.65 0.87 -5.16
CA ALA A 318 23.02 -0.45 -5.15
C ALA A 318 23.62 -1.40 -4.11
N THR A 319 24.95 -1.50 -4.04
CA THR A 319 25.62 -2.35 -3.06
C THR A 319 25.34 -1.88 -1.65
N ALA A 320 25.46 -0.56 -1.39
CA ALA A 320 25.16 0.02 -0.08
C ALA A 320 23.71 -0.22 0.33
N VAL A 321 22.75 -0.01 -0.58
CA VAL A 321 21.33 -0.31 -0.36
C VAL A 321 21.15 -1.78 0.04
N CYS A 322 21.75 -2.73 -0.66
CA CYS A 322 21.42 -4.14 -0.48
C CYS A 322 22.16 -4.81 0.70
N THR A 323 23.33 -4.31 1.11
CA THR A 323 24.13 -4.88 2.21
C THR A 323 23.81 -4.30 3.59
N ALA A 324 23.14 -3.16 3.62
CA ALA A 324 22.90 -2.37 4.84
C ALA A 324 21.70 -2.79 5.70
N GLY A 325 20.98 -3.86 5.32
CA GLY A 325 19.84 -4.37 6.08
C GLY A 325 20.24 -5.07 7.40
N PRO A 326 19.29 -5.25 8.31
CA PRO A 326 18.04 -5.91 7.95
C PRO A 326 16.87 -4.94 7.79
N TYR A 327 16.40 -4.77 6.55
CA TYR A 327 15.16 -4.06 6.27
C TYR A 327 13.94 -4.94 6.57
N GLY A 328 12.81 -4.29 6.81
CA GLY A 328 11.48 -4.88 6.65
C GLY A 328 10.94 -4.69 5.24
N VAL A 329 11.21 -3.55 4.61
CA VAL A 329 10.76 -3.22 3.25
C VAL A 329 11.93 -2.61 2.48
N LEU A 330 12.24 -3.21 1.32
CA LEU A 330 13.17 -2.68 0.33
C LEU A 330 12.47 -2.62 -1.03
N ASN A 331 12.20 -1.41 -1.50
CA ASN A 331 11.64 -1.16 -2.82
C ASN A 331 12.51 -0.18 -3.60
N VAL A 332 13.17 -0.67 -4.63
CA VAL A 332 13.99 0.12 -5.56
C VAL A 332 13.58 -0.18 -7.00
N ALA A 333 12.31 -0.52 -7.24
CA ALA A 333 11.82 -0.80 -8.58
C ALA A 333 11.94 0.44 -9.51
N SER A 334 12.28 0.22 -10.77
CA SER A 334 12.41 1.27 -11.78
C SER A 334 13.38 2.37 -11.37
N THR A 335 14.41 2.04 -10.58
CA THR A 335 15.45 3.01 -10.20
C THR A 335 16.70 2.97 -11.08
N GLY A 336 16.81 1.96 -11.95
CA GLY A 336 18.01 1.76 -12.75
C GLY A 336 18.21 2.86 -13.80
N PRO A 337 19.47 3.15 -14.20
CA PRO A 337 19.71 4.05 -15.32
C PRO A 337 19.03 3.50 -16.58
N PRO A 338 18.59 4.38 -17.51
CA PRO A 338 18.10 3.90 -18.79
C PRO A 338 19.18 3.03 -19.43
N PRO A 339 18.83 1.94 -20.15
CA PRO A 339 19.77 1.07 -20.82
C PRO A 339 20.42 1.81 -22.00
N VAL A 340 21.31 2.74 -21.70
CA VAL A 340 22.14 3.49 -22.64
C VAL A 340 23.59 3.09 -22.37
N ALA A 341 24.27 2.77 -23.47
CA ALA A 341 25.51 2.02 -23.48
C ALA A 341 26.63 2.61 -22.59
N ARG A 342 27.30 1.71 -21.84
CA ARG A 342 28.64 1.80 -21.20
C ARG A 342 28.71 1.93 -19.68
N GLU A 343 27.62 1.74 -18.94
CA GLU A 343 27.75 1.52 -17.49
C GLU A 343 27.76 0.02 -17.16
N THR A 344 28.55 -0.35 -16.15
CA THR A 344 28.58 -1.71 -15.62
C THR A 344 27.14 -2.12 -15.22
N PRO A 345 26.75 -3.38 -15.39
CA PRO A 345 25.41 -3.82 -15.01
C PRO A 345 25.21 -3.72 -13.49
N TRP A 346 24.05 -3.23 -13.04
CA TRP A 346 23.65 -3.34 -11.63
C TRP A 346 23.55 -4.82 -11.23
N ARG A 347 24.07 -5.17 -10.05
CA ARG A 347 23.98 -6.55 -9.53
C ARG A 347 23.53 -6.52 -8.07
N LEU A 348 22.66 -7.44 -7.69
CA LEU A 348 22.36 -7.67 -6.27
C LEU A 348 23.51 -8.46 -5.63
N PRO A 349 24.05 -8.00 -4.49
CA PRO A 349 25.00 -8.79 -3.70
C PRO A 349 24.29 -9.93 -2.97
N ASP A 350 25.01 -11.01 -2.64
CA ASP A 350 24.45 -12.19 -1.94
C ASP A 350 23.84 -11.85 -0.57
N GLU A 351 24.30 -10.76 0.06
CA GLU A 351 23.77 -10.22 1.31
C GLU A 351 22.31 -9.77 1.18
N ALA A 352 21.87 -9.35 -0.01
CA ALA A 352 20.49 -8.94 -0.27
C ALA A 352 19.49 -10.06 0.06
N PHE A 353 19.92 -11.32 -0.13
CA PHE A 353 19.11 -12.50 0.09
C PHE A 353 19.31 -13.13 1.49
N ARG A 354 20.06 -12.49 2.38
CA ARG A 354 20.30 -12.93 3.77
C ARG A 354 19.58 -12.08 4.82
N GLN A 355 18.65 -11.25 4.39
CA GLN A 355 17.93 -10.31 5.25
C GLN A 355 16.73 -10.96 5.94
N ARG A 356 16.94 -11.43 7.17
CA ARG A 356 15.93 -12.22 7.90
C ARG A 356 14.61 -11.51 8.20
N ASN A 357 14.62 -10.19 8.31
CA ASN A 357 13.42 -9.38 8.62
C ASN A 357 12.70 -8.88 7.37
N LEU A 358 13.25 -9.14 6.18
CA LEU A 358 12.75 -8.58 4.92
C LEU A 358 11.40 -9.21 4.59
N ALA A 359 10.35 -8.40 4.65
CA ALA A 359 8.98 -8.79 4.28
C ALA A 359 8.68 -8.45 2.81
N ILE A 360 9.24 -7.35 2.29
CA ILE A 360 9.03 -6.92 0.91
C ILE A 360 10.38 -6.65 0.26
N LEU A 361 10.67 -7.39 -0.82
CA LEU A 361 11.79 -7.16 -1.73
C LEU A 361 11.23 -6.79 -3.11
N SER A 362 11.47 -5.58 -3.57
CA SER A 362 11.05 -5.12 -4.90
C SER A 362 12.21 -4.43 -5.62
N VAL A 363 12.65 -5.02 -6.72
CA VAL A 363 13.76 -4.53 -7.56
C VAL A 363 13.41 -4.56 -9.05
N ALA A 364 12.12 -4.52 -9.37
CA ALA A 364 11.63 -4.69 -10.74
C ALA A 364 12.13 -3.62 -11.71
N HIS A 365 12.38 -3.97 -12.98
CA HIS A 365 12.73 -3.04 -14.05
C HIS A 365 13.96 -2.17 -13.76
N CYS A 366 14.99 -2.75 -13.13
CA CYS A 366 16.22 -2.04 -12.78
C CYS A 366 17.40 -2.39 -13.68
N GLY A 367 17.20 -3.27 -14.68
CA GLY A 367 18.30 -3.78 -15.50
C GLY A 367 19.31 -4.61 -14.71
N ILE A 368 18.89 -5.16 -13.57
CA ILE A 368 19.78 -5.91 -12.68
C ILE A 368 20.18 -7.21 -13.36
N GLN A 369 21.47 -7.50 -13.35
CA GLN A 369 22.04 -8.80 -13.68
C GLN A 369 22.40 -9.55 -12.41
N GLY A 370 22.42 -10.87 -12.51
CA GLY A 370 22.82 -11.74 -11.42
C GLY A 370 22.43 -13.16 -11.73
N THR A 371 22.94 -14.09 -10.93
CA THR A 371 22.58 -15.50 -11.03
C THR A 371 21.84 -15.90 -9.77
N LEU A 372 20.54 -16.19 -9.88
CA LEU A 372 19.79 -16.81 -8.81
C LEU A 372 20.17 -18.30 -8.71
N ARG A 373 20.22 -18.79 -7.48
CA ARG A 373 20.45 -20.20 -7.15
C ARG A 373 19.20 -20.73 -6.44
N ARG A 374 19.09 -22.06 -6.39
CA ARG A 374 18.02 -22.75 -5.67
C ARG A 374 17.84 -22.26 -4.23
N ASP A 375 18.93 -22.02 -3.53
CA ASP A 375 18.96 -21.62 -2.12
C ASP A 375 18.90 -20.11 -1.91
N SER A 376 18.80 -19.30 -2.97
CA SER A 376 18.86 -17.84 -2.87
C SER A 376 17.91 -17.29 -1.81
N PHE A 377 16.67 -17.76 -1.70
CA PHE A 377 15.71 -17.20 -0.75
C PHE A 377 15.66 -17.86 0.63
N GLN A 378 16.51 -18.85 0.93
CA GLN A 378 16.54 -19.48 2.25
C GLN A 378 16.91 -18.49 3.39
N GLY A 379 17.59 -17.40 3.05
CA GLY A 379 17.91 -16.33 4.00
C GLY A 379 16.79 -15.32 4.26
N LEU A 380 15.60 -15.49 3.67
CA LEU A 380 14.47 -14.55 3.72
C LEU A 380 13.20 -15.13 4.40
N PRO A 381 13.26 -15.70 5.62
CA PRO A 381 12.12 -16.38 6.25
C PRO A 381 10.89 -15.48 6.51
N SER A 382 11.07 -14.17 6.58
CA SER A 382 9.98 -13.21 6.78
C SER A 382 9.33 -12.72 5.48
N ALA A 383 9.83 -13.14 4.32
CA ALA A 383 9.40 -12.60 3.03
C ALA A 383 7.93 -12.92 2.75
N LYS A 384 7.20 -11.87 2.39
CA LYS A 384 5.80 -11.91 1.97
C LYS A 384 5.66 -11.61 0.48
N LEU A 385 6.47 -10.68 -0.03
CA LEU A 385 6.40 -10.19 -1.39
C LEU A 385 7.82 -10.11 -1.98
N ILE A 386 8.05 -10.84 -3.07
CA ILE A 386 9.30 -10.82 -3.82
C ILE A 386 8.99 -10.45 -5.27
N ILE A 387 9.47 -9.29 -5.70
CA ILE A 387 9.25 -8.71 -7.04
C ILE A 387 10.60 -8.47 -7.72
N LEU A 388 10.91 -9.29 -8.71
CA LEU A 388 12.14 -9.26 -9.50
C LEU A 388 11.89 -8.93 -10.98
N GLU A 389 10.65 -8.63 -11.37
CA GLU A 389 10.20 -8.53 -12.76
C GLU A 389 11.06 -7.62 -13.67
N GLY A 390 11.14 -7.98 -14.95
CA GLY A 390 11.76 -7.15 -15.99
C GLY A 390 13.22 -6.81 -15.75
N ASN A 391 13.98 -7.74 -15.19
CA ASN A 391 15.43 -7.64 -15.01
C ASN A 391 16.16 -8.65 -15.92
N ALA A 392 17.46 -8.78 -15.74
CA ALA A 392 18.33 -9.74 -16.42
C ALA A 392 18.87 -10.78 -15.44
N PHE A 393 18.06 -11.21 -14.45
CA PHE A 393 18.43 -12.33 -13.59
C PHE A 393 18.46 -13.62 -14.41
N SER A 394 19.57 -14.34 -14.30
CA SER A 394 19.80 -15.66 -14.89
C SER A 394 19.94 -16.71 -13.79
N GLY A 395 20.22 -17.95 -14.15
CA GLY A 395 20.44 -19.03 -13.18
C GLY A 395 19.21 -19.89 -12.99
N GLU A 396 19.01 -20.38 -11.77
CA GLU A 396 17.95 -21.34 -11.44
C GLU A 396 16.72 -20.65 -10.86
N MET A 397 15.53 -21.21 -11.14
CA MET A 397 14.34 -20.91 -10.35
C MET A 397 14.62 -21.22 -8.86
N PRO A 398 14.38 -20.29 -7.92
CA PRO A 398 14.66 -20.52 -6.50
C PRO A 398 13.65 -21.48 -5.86
N ASP A 399 14.08 -22.17 -4.80
CA ASP A 399 13.19 -22.94 -3.94
C ASP A 399 12.47 -22.01 -2.94
N PHE A 400 11.21 -22.29 -2.68
CA PHE A 400 10.36 -21.56 -1.72
C PHE A 400 10.30 -22.24 -0.35
N THR A 401 11.07 -23.31 -0.14
CA THR A 401 11.23 -23.96 1.18
C THR A 401 11.62 -22.92 2.24
N GLY A 402 10.87 -22.88 3.35
CA GLY A 402 11.08 -21.95 4.45
C GLY A 402 10.44 -20.56 4.28
N LEU A 403 9.80 -20.28 3.15
CA LEU A 403 9.04 -19.03 2.93
C LEU A 403 7.57 -19.18 3.35
N GLU A 404 7.32 -19.47 4.63
CA GLU A 404 5.98 -19.77 5.16
C GLU A 404 5.00 -18.58 5.08
N ASN A 405 5.51 -17.36 4.98
CA ASN A 405 4.72 -16.13 4.91
C ASN A 405 4.53 -15.58 3.48
N LEU A 406 5.05 -16.28 2.46
CA LEU A 406 5.03 -15.79 1.09
C LEU A 406 3.58 -15.63 0.60
N THR A 407 3.27 -14.47 0.05
CA THR A 407 1.96 -14.15 -0.54
C THR A 407 2.07 -13.92 -2.03
N ALA A 408 3.22 -13.42 -2.51
CA ALA A 408 3.40 -13.14 -3.92
C ALA A 408 4.86 -13.28 -4.36
N PHE A 409 5.06 -13.96 -5.49
CA PHE A 409 6.33 -14.07 -6.20
C PHE A 409 6.15 -13.66 -7.65
N MET A 410 6.88 -12.63 -8.07
CA MET A 410 6.78 -12.04 -9.40
C MET A 410 8.18 -11.90 -10.01
N SER A 411 8.49 -12.69 -11.03
CA SER A 411 9.79 -12.71 -11.71
C SER A 411 9.68 -12.61 -13.23
N THR A 412 8.50 -12.24 -13.75
CA THR A 412 8.20 -12.13 -15.17
C THR A 412 9.30 -11.39 -15.94
N GLY A 413 9.68 -11.89 -17.11
CA GLY A 413 10.65 -11.20 -17.98
C GLY A 413 12.10 -11.27 -17.50
N ASN A 414 12.47 -12.29 -16.72
CA ASN A 414 13.86 -12.61 -16.37
C ASN A 414 14.28 -13.94 -16.98
N PRO A 415 15.46 -14.06 -17.63
CA PRO A 415 15.94 -15.31 -18.24
C PRO A 415 16.37 -16.37 -17.20
N LEU A 416 15.44 -16.81 -16.36
CA LEU A 416 15.62 -17.86 -15.37
C LEU A 416 15.50 -19.23 -16.04
N THR A 417 16.57 -20.00 -15.96
CA THR A 417 16.60 -21.39 -16.45
C THR A 417 16.31 -22.35 -15.29
N ASN A 418 16.14 -23.63 -15.58
CA ASN A 418 16.32 -24.70 -14.61
C ASN A 418 17.65 -25.39 -14.92
N THR A 419 18.60 -25.36 -13.99
CA THR A 419 19.84 -26.16 -14.00
C THR A 419 20.69 -26.08 -15.29
N ALA A 420 21.76 -25.29 -15.28
CA ALA A 420 22.89 -25.36 -16.21
C ALA A 420 22.57 -25.47 -17.73
N GLY A 421 21.43 -24.93 -18.19
CA GLY A 421 21.08 -24.87 -19.61
C GLY A 421 20.67 -26.21 -20.25
N LEU A 422 20.25 -27.20 -19.47
CA LEU A 422 19.73 -28.47 -19.99
C LEU A 422 18.23 -28.59 -19.66
N CYS A 423 17.38 -28.40 -20.66
CA CYS A 423 15.94 -28.68 -20.59
C CYS A 423 15.61 -30.19 -20.48
N SER A 424 16.51 -30.99 -19.91
CA SER A 424 16.36 -32.44 -19.80
C SER A 424 15.33 -32.81 -18.73
N ASN A 425 14.08 -32.92 -19.17
CA ASN A 425 12.97 -33.77 -18.72
C ASN A 425 12.64 -34.00 -17.23
N SER A 426 13.23 -33.30 -16.26
CA SER A 426 12.62 -33.25 -14.94
C SER A 426 13.03 -32.00 -14.16
N LEU A 427 12.09 -31.07 -13.99
CA LEU A 427 12.05 -30.23 -12.78
C LEU A 427 11.90 -31.11 -11.51
N GLY A 428 11.48 -32.38 -11.68
CA GLY A 428 10.77 -33.21 -10.71
C GLY A 428 11.54 -33.94 -9.59
N ALA A 429 12.86 -33.84 -9.45
CA ALA A 429 13.56 -34.43 -8.28
C ALA A 429 14.17 -33.39 -7.32
N ASP A 430 14.33 -32.16 -7.80
CA ASP A 430 15.30 -31.23 -7.23
C ASP A 430 14.67 -30.07 -6.44
N PHE A 431 13.37 -29.84 -6.61
CA PHE A 431 12.59 -28.84 -5.90
C PHE A 431 11.56 -29.51 -4.97
N GLN A 432 11.44 -29.04 -3.72
CA GLN A 432 10.42 -29.55 -2.81
C GLN A 432 9.01 -29.36 -3.39
N TRP A 433 8.74 -28.22 -4.03
CA TRP A 433 7.44 -27.98 -4.64
C TRP A 433 7.19 -28.82 -5.90
N ALA A 434 8.23 -29.26 -6.61
CA ALA A 434 8.06 -30.15 -7.77
C ALA A 434 7.75 -31.59 -7.33
N THR A 435 8.27 -32.02 -6.19
CA THR A 435 8.03 -33.36 -5.62
C THR A 435 6.74 -33.44 -4.80
N THR A 436 6.44 -32.40 -4.02
CA THR A 436 5.22 -32.34 -3.17
C THR A 436 4.02 -31.75 -3.88
N GLY A 437 4.23 -31.01 -4.97
CA GLY A 437 3.20 -30.21 -5.62
C GLY A 437 2.70 -29.03 -4.77
N ARG A 438 3.40 -28.62 -3.71
CA ARG A 438 2.95 -27.57 -2.76
C ARG A 438 4.05 -26.57 -2.44
N LEU A 439 3.65 -25.34 -2.14
CA LEU A 439 4.53 -24.30 -1.57
C LEU A 439 4.60 -24.45 -0.05
N ALA A 440 5.67 -23.89 0.55
CA ALA A 440 5.79 -23.81 2.00
C ALA A 440 4.71 -22.91 2.64
N SER A 441 4.32 -21.84 1.94
CA SER A 441 3.21 -20.98 2.34
C SER A 441 1.86 -21.53 1.86
N ASP A 442 0.83 -21.35 2.69
CA ASP A 442 -0.57 -21.61 2.40
C ASP A 442 -1.36 -20.34 2.01
N ARG A 443 -0.65 -19.20 1.84
CA ARG A 443 -1.24 -17.86 1.62
C ARG A 443 -0.88 -17.26 0.27
N VAL A 444 -0.38 -18.06 -0.67
CA VAL A 444 0.15 -17.53 -1.93
C VAL A 444 -1.01 -17.08 -2.81
N ALA A 445 -1.12 -15.76 -2.93
CA ALA A 445 -2.14 -15.09 -3.71
C ALA A 445 -1.69 -14.79 -5.15
N ARG A 446 -0.38 -14.71 -5.43
CA ARG A 446 0.11 -14.33 -6.76
C ARG A 446 1.42 -15.01 -7.13
N VAL A 447 1.45 -15.66 -8.30
CA VAL A 447 2.67 -16.23 -8.88
C VAL A 447 2.75 -15.81 -10.34
N GLN A 448 3.79 -15.05 -10.69
CA GLN A 448 4.03 -14.59 -12.06
C GLN A 448 5.46 -14.90 -12.47
N ILE A 449 5.60 -15.89 -13.36
CA ILE A 449 6.88 -16.41 -13.85
C ILE A 449 6.92 -16.39 -15.39
N GLY A 450 6.09 -15.55 -16.01
CA GLY A 450 5.95 -15.50 -17.46
C GLY A 450 7.19 -14.92 -18.16
N SER A 451 7.39 -15.24 -19.44
CA SER A 451 8.48 -14.71 -20.26
C SER A 451 9.86 -14.91 -19.62
N SER A 452 10.07 -16.02 -18.93
CA SER A 452 11.26 -16.26 -18.12
C SER A 452 12.25 -17.28 -18.71
N ALA A 453 11.97 -17.84 -19.89
CA ALA A 453 12.76 -18.92 -20.48
C ALA A 453 12.89 -20.16 -19.57
N VAL A 454 11.92 -20.36 -18.68
CA VAL A 454 11.86 -21.57 -17.84
C VAL A 454 11.46 -22.73 -18.75
N CYS A 455 12.21 -23.82 -18.70
CA CYS A 455 11.90 -25.02 -19.50
C CYS A 455 11.72 -26.27 -18.64
N GLY A 456 11.33 -27.38 -19.24
CA GLY A 456 11.08 -28.66 -18.54
C GLY A 456 9.60 -28.95 -18.30
N GLU A 457 9.30 -29.99 -17.53
CA GLU A 457 7.92 -30.43 -17.31
C GLU A 457 7.06 -29.36 -16.60
N PHE A 458 5.90 -29.04 -17.16
CA PHE A 458 4.99 -28.07 -16.58
C PHE A 458 4.54 -28.51 -15.17
N PRO A 459 4.67 -27.67 -14.13
CA PRO A 459 4.47 -28.09 -12.76
C PRO A 459 2.98 -28.06 -12.36
N SER A 460 2.17 -28.90 -13.00
CA SER A 460 0.71 -28.97 -12.85
C SER A 460 0.27 -29.10 -11.38
N GLY A 461 0.96 -29.91 -10.58
CA GLY A 461 0.66 -30.07 -9.15
C GLY A 461 0.83 -28.78 -8.35
N LEU A 462 1.91 -28.03 -8.59
CA LEU A 462 2.16 -26.73 -7.97
C LEU A 462 1.08 -25.72 -8.39
N MET A 463 0.82 -25.61 -9.69
CA MET A 463 -0.19 -24.69 -10.24
C MET A 463 -1.56 -24.98 -9.62
N ARG A 464 -1.95 -26.26 -9.54
CA ARG A 464 -3.15 -26.71 -8.83
C ARG A 464 -3.14 -26.28 -7.37
N SER A 465 -2.06 -26.53 -6.63
CA SER A 465 -1.98 -26.15 -5.22
C SER A 465 -2.15 -24.66 -5.01
N VAL A 466 -1.50 -23.83 -5.84
CA VAL A 466 -1.61 -22.37 -5.77
C VAL A 466 -3.03 -21.90 -6.07
N LEU A 467 -3.69 -22.48 -7.08
CA LEU A 467 -5.09 -22.21 -7.36
C LEU A 467 -6.00 -22.58 -6.17
N MET A 468 -5.79 -23.77 -5.58
CA MET A 468 -6.58 -24.24 -4.44
C MET A 468 -6.35 -23.44 -3.15
N GLN A 469 -5.23 -22.73 -3.01
CA GLN A 469 -4.97 -21.78 -1.92
C GLN A 469 -5.68 -20.44 -2.11
N GLY A 470 -6.25 -20.19 -3.30
CA GLY A 470 -6.99 -18.98 -3.61
C GLY A 470 -6.15 -17.86 -4.23
N ALA A 471 -5.22 -18.22 -5.11
CA ALA A 471 -4.47 -17.23 -5.86
C ALA A 471 -5.36 -16.32 -6.71
N ASP A 472 -5.11 -15.01 -6.67
CA ASP A 472 -5.75 -14.00 -7.51
C ASP A 472 -5.19 -14.05 -8.95
N VAL A 473 -3.87 -14.14 -9.09
CA VAL A 473 -3.18 -14.14 -10.39
C VAL A 473 -2.16 -15.27 -10.47
N LEU A 474 -2.28 -16.07 -11.53
CA LEU A 474 -1.33 -17.12 -11.88
C LEU A 474 -0.88 -16.96 -13.34
N ASP A 475 0.40 -16.64 -13.55
CA ASP A 475 0.97 -16.42 -14.88
C ASP A 475 2.26 -17.24 -15.06
N ALA A 476 2.25 -18.16 -16.03
CA ALA A 476 3.41 -18.92 -16.46
C ALA A 476 3.67 -18.81 -17.97
N SER A 477 3.08 -17.81 -18.62
CA SER A 477 3.06 -17.63 -20.07
C SER A 477 4.45 -17.47 -20.70
N ASN A 478 4.57 -17.69 -22.01
CA ASN A 478 5.78 -17.44 -22.81
C ASN A 478 7.05 -18.09 -22.21
N ASN A 479 6.95 -19.37 -21.86
CA ASN A 479 8.04 -20.20 -21.37
C ASN A 479 8.17 -21.47 -22.23
N ASP A 480 9.24 -22.21 -22.02
CA ASP A 480 9.57 -23.44 -22.77
C ASP A 480 9.11 -24.70 -22.01
N PHE A 481 7.98 -24.61 -21.31
CA PHE A 481 7.40 -25.74 -20.61
C PHE A 481 6.92 -26.81 -21.59
N VAL A 482 7.15 -28.07 -21.22
CA VAL A 482 6.72 -29.26 -21.96
C VAL A 482 5.87 -30.17 -21.06
N GLY A 483 5.23 -31.18 -21.64
CA GLY A 483 4.49 -32.18 -20.87
C GLY A 483 3.00 -31.87 -20.79
N ASN A 484 2.32 -32.47 -19.81
CA ASN A 484 0.86 -32.49 -19.75
C ASN A 484 0.31 -31.54 -18.68
N LEU A 485 -0.62 -30.67 -19.05
CA LEU A 485 -1.45 -29.91 -18.11
C LEU A 485 -2.48 -30.85 -17.47
N SER A 486 -2.48 -30.95 -16.14
CA SER A 486 -3.47 -31.74 -15.37
C SER A 486 -3.72 -31.08 -14.01
N LEU A 487 -4.75 -30.22 -13.94
CA LEU A 487 -5.07 -29.49 -12.71
C LEU A 487 -6.08 -30.23 -11.81
N ASP A 488 -6.83 -31.20 -12.33
CA ASP A 488 -7.78 -32.05 -11.60
C ASP A 488 -8.56 -31.29 -10.50
N LEU A 489 -9.30 -30.25 -10.88
CA LEU A 489 -9.98 -29.38 -9.91
C LEU A 489 -11.18 -30.10 -9.27
N PRO A 490 -11.35 -30.09 -7.92
CA PRO A 490 -12.43 -30.82 -7.25
C PRO A 490 -13.83 -30.26 -7.57
N MET A 491 -14.85 -31.12 -7.52
CA MET A 491 -16.26 -30.70 -7.66
C MET A 491 -16.65 -29.64 -6.61
N ASN A 492 -17.48 -28.66 -7.03
CA ASN A 492 -17.99 -27.57 -6.19
C ASN A 492 -16.92 -26.68 -5.54
N THR A 493 -15.73 -26.58 -6.15
CA THR A 493 -14.69 -25.64 -5.70
C THR A 493 -14.98 -24.28 -6.31
N THR A 494 -15.08 -23.22 -5.51
CA THR A 494 -15.05 -21.84 -6.03
C THR A 494 -13.65 -21.28 -5.87
N LEU A 495 -12.98 -20.98 -6.98
CA LEU A 495 -11.68 -20.34 -6.94
C LEU A 495 -11.85 -18.82 -6.78
N PRO A 496 -11.14 -18.15 -5.86
CA PRO A 496 -11.07 -16.69 -5.77
C PRO A 496 -10.06 -16.10 -6.79
N VAL A 497 -9.90 -16.75 -7.94
CA VAL A 497 -8.88 -16.43 -8.96
C VAL A 497 -9.47 -15.46 -9.97
N THR A 498 -8.81 -14.33 -10.22
CA THR A 498 -9.23 -13.40 -11.29
C THR A 498 -8.51 -13.70 -12.60
N ARG A 499 -7.27 -14.20 -12.59
CA ARG A 499 -6.50 -14.40 -13.84
C ARG A 499 -5.62 -15.65 -13.87
N ILE A 500 -5.78 -16.46 -14.91
CA ILE A 500 -4.90 -17.58 -15.27
C ILE A 500 -4.31 -17.32 -16.65
N ASN A 501 -2.98 -17.32 -16.77
CA ASN A 501 -2.29 -17.11 -18.03
C ASN A 501 -1.21 -18.18 -18.27
N PHE A 502 -1.51 -19.13 -19.16
CA PHE A 502 -0.60 -20.14 -19.68
C PHE A 502 -0.45 -20.03 -21.20
N GLY A 503 -0.60 -18.83 -21.76
CA GLY A 503 -0.39 -18.58 -23.18
C GLY A 503 1.07 -18.67 -23.61
N GLY A 504 1.33 -18.94 -24.89
CA GLY A 504 2.69 -18.99 -25.44
C GLY A 504 3.50 -20.19 -24.95
N LEU A 505 2.85 -21.35 -24.74
CA LEU A 505 3.48 -22.59 -24.25
C LEU A 505 3.40 -23.71 -25.30
N PRO A 506 4.23 -23.70 -26.36
CA PRO A 506 4.08 -24.60 -27.50
C PRO A 506 4.31 -26.08 -27.18
N GLY A 507 5.06 -26.38 -26.13
CA GLY A 507 5.33 -27.74 -25.65
C GLY A 507 4.26 -28.29 -24.70
N LEU A 508 3.34 -27.46 -24.22
CA LEU A 508 2.31 -27.85 -23.28
C LEU A 508 1.18 -28.57 -24.00
N ARG A 509 0.86 -29.77 -23.51
CA ARG A 509 -0.19 -30.65 -24.03
C ARG A 509 -1.19 -31.00 -22.94
N GLY A 510 -2.26 -31.71 -23.30
CA GLY A 510 -3.17 -32.30 -22.32
C GLY A 510 -4.55 -31.67 -22.30
N ARG A 511 -5.24 -31.83 -21.17
CA ARG A 511 -6.62 -31.40 -21.00
C ARG A 511 -6.74 -30.53 -19.76
N LEU A 512 -7.55 -29.48 -19.86
CA LEU A 512 -7.98 -28.74 -18.68
C LEU A 512 -9.22 -29.46 -18.14
N ASP A 513 -9.06 -30.26 -17.08
CA ASP A 513 -10.19 -30.96 -16.44
C ASP A 513 -10.71 -30.12 -15.26
N ASP A 514 -11.89 -29.53 -15.44
CA ASP A 514 -12.67 -28.89 -14.37
C ASP A 514 -14.04 -29.57 -14.25
N GLN A 515 -14.05 -30.66 -13.51
CA GLN A 515 -15.23 -31.50 -13.25
C GLN A 515 -16.29 -30.78 -12.39
N GLY A 516 -16.01 -29.57 -11.89
CA GLY A 516 -16.74 -28.91 -10.81
C GLY A 516 -17.23 -27.49 -11.07
N GLY A 517 -16.93 -26.90 -12.22
CA GLY A 517 -17.21 -25.47 -12.49
C GLY A 517 -16.29 -24.52 -11.72
N ALA A 518 -15.13 -24.99 -11.28
CA ALA A 518 -14.15 -24.19 -10.55
C ALA A 518 -13.63 -22.99 -11.34
N LEU A 519 -13.66 -23.07 -12.67
CA LEU A 519 -13.25 -21.99 -13.58
C LEU A 519 -14.37 -21.00 -13.90
N ASP A 520 -15.62 -21.25 -13.48
CA ASP A 520 -16.78 -20.38 -13.79
C ASP A 520 -16.65 -18.97 -13.20
N ASN A 521 -15.90 -18.81 -12.12
CA ASN A 521 -15.71 -17.53 -11.44
C ASN A 521 -14.38 -16.84 -11.81
N VAL A 522 -13.64 -17.36 -12.79
CA VAL A 522 -12.37 -16.77 -13.22
C VAL A 522 -12.63 -15.65 -14.21
N ASP A 523 -12.09 -14.46 -13.95
CA ASP A 523 -12.34 -13.31 -14.83
C ASP A 523 -11.62 -13.45 -16.18
N ASN A 524 -10.40 -13.99 -16.20
CA ASN A 524 -9.60 -14.08 -17.42
C ASN A 524 -8.78 -15.36 -17.48
N ILE A 525 -8.97 -16.13 -18.55
CA ILE A 525 -8.17 -17.32 -18.87
C ILE A 525 -7.50 -17.13 -20.23
N VAL A 526 -6.18 -17.26 -20.28
CA VAL A 526 -5.36 -17.22 -21.50
C VAL A 526 -4.61 -18.53 -21.65
N LEU A 527 -4.87 -19.26 -22.74
CA LEU A 527 -4.24 -20.55 -23.08
C LEU A 527 -3.78 -20.58 -24.55
N THR A 528 -3.30 -19.44 -25.06
CA THR A 528 -2.87 -19.29 -26.45
C THR A 528 -1.66 -20.16 -26.78
N GLU A 529 -1.55 -20.64 -28.03
CA GLU A 529 -0.40 -21.36 -28.56
C GLU A 529 -0.01 -22.66 -27.80
N ALA A 530 -0.91 -23.20 -26.97
CA ALA A 530 -0.73 -24.49 -26.31
C ALA A 530 -1.40 -25.62 -27.10
N GLN A 531 -0.78 -26.81 -27.12
CA GLN A 531 -1.31 -28.01 -27.77
C GLN A 531 -2.30 -28.76 -26.86
N LEU A 532 -3.25 -28.01 -26.28
CA LEU A 532 -4.28 -28.54 -25.41
C LEU A 532 -5.43 -29.11 -26.24
N ASP A 533 -5.87 -30.32 -25.92
CA ASP A 533 -6.96 -31.02 -26.59
C ASP A 533 -8.14 -31.22 -25.61
N GLY A 534 -9.34 -31.46 -26.12
CA GLY A 534 -10.54 -31.70 -25.30
C GLY A 534 -11.52 -30.53 -25.29
N GLU A 535 -12.46 -30.57 -24.35
CA GLU A 535 -13.48 -29.53 -24.19
C GLU A 535 -13.04 -28.54 -23.12
N MET A 536 -13.24 -27.25 -23.37
CA MET A 536 -13.01 -26.21 -22.36
C MET A 536 -14.09 -26.30 -21.27
N PRO A 537 -13.72 -26.58 -20.01
CA PRO A 537 -14.68 -26.57 -18.91
C PRO A 537 -14.88 -25.13 -18.37
N GLY A 538 -16.13 -24.83 -18.01
CA GLY A 538 -16.52 -23.58 -17.34
C GLY A 538 -16.83 -22.38 -18.24
N HIS A 539 -17.14 -21.24 -17.60
CA HIS A 539 -17.67 -20.01 -18.23
C HIS A 539 -17.00 -18.72 -17.70
N PRO A 540 -15.69 -18.51 -17.95
CA PRO A 540 -15.00 -17.31 -17.46
C PRO A 540 -15.56 -16.02 -18.08
N TYR A 541 -15.26 -14.87 -17.46
CA TYR A 541 -15.67 -13.58 -18.00
C TYR A 541 -15.02 -13.28 -19.36
N SER A 542 -13.72 -13.61 -19.50
CA SER A 542 -12.90 -13.48 -20.72
C SER A 542 -12.06 -14.74 -20.96
N LEU A 543 -11.95 -15.15 -22.23
CA LEU A 543 -11.25 -16.36 -22.63
C LEU A 543 -10.48 -16.14 -23.95
N ASP A 544 -9.17 -16.35 -23.91
CA ASP A 544 -8.29 -16.30 -25.09
C ASP A 544 -7.64 -17.67 -25.36
N LEU A 545 -7.94 -18.23 -26.53
CA LEU A 545 -7.56 -19.57 -26.99
C LEU A 545 -6.87 -19.53 -28.36
N GLN A 546 -6.38 -18.37 -28.80
CA GLN A 546 -5.74 -18.23 -30.11
C GLN A 546 -4.66 -19.30 -30.34
N HIS A 547 -4.75 -19.99 -31.48
CA HIS A 547 -3.82 -21.05 -31.90
C HIS A 547 -3.73 -22.24 -30.93
N SER A 548 -4.78 -22.54 -30.17
CA SER A 548 -4.94 -23.79 -29.41
C SER A 548 -5.87 -24.78 -30.13
N ASN A 549 -5.80 -26.06 -29.74
CA ASN A 549 -6.70 -27.11 -30.25
C ASN A 549 -7.95 -27.32 -29.37
N LEU A 550 -8.18 -26.46 -28.37
CA LEU A 550 -9.30 -26.59 -27.46
C LEU A 550 -10.62 -26.30 -28.17
N VAL A 551 -11.61 -27.16 -27.93
CA VAL A 551 -12.96 -27.00 -28.45
C VAL A 551 -13.84 -26.38 -27.37
N VAL A 552 -14.55 -25.31 -27.72
CA VAL A 552 -15.51 -24.64 -26.84
C VAL A 552 -16.93 -25.03 -27.27
N ASP A 553 -17.74 -25.55 -26.35
CA ASP A 553 -19.17 -25.79 -26.62
C ASP A 553 -19.92 -24.46 -26.83
N ILE A 554 -20.91 -24.44 -27.73
CA ILE A 554 -21.69 -23.23 -28.05
C ILE A 554 -22.39 -22.65 -26.82
N ALA A 555 -22.92 -23.47 -25.91
CA ALA A 555 -23.57 -22.99 -24.70
C ALA A 555 -22.57 -22.30 -23.77
N SER A 556 -21.33 -22.80 -23.71
CA SER A 556 -20.23 -22.15 -22.98
C SER A 556 -19.81 -20.84 -23.63
N ALA A 557 -19.64 -20.83 -24.96
CA ALA A 557 -19.31 -19.63 -25.74
C ALA A 557 -20.34 -18.50 -25.60
N LEU A 558 -21.62 -18.84 -25.39
CA LEU A 558 -22.69 -17.86 -25.19
C LEU A 558 -22.64 -17.18 -23.81
N LYS A 559 -22.12 -17.85 -22.78
CA LYS A 559 -22.05 -17.33 -21.40
C LYS A 559 -20.84 -16.42 -21.15
N ILE A 560 -19.82 -16.46 -22.01
CA ILE A 560 -18.66 -15.57 -21.94
C ILE A 560 -19.11 -14.14 -22.24
N ARG A 561 -18.81 -13.21 -21.33
CA ARG A 561 -19.27 -11.82 -21.40
C ARG A 561 -18.42 -10.98 -22.35
N ASP A 562 -17.10 -11.16 -22.31
CA ASP A 562 -16.18 -10.46 -23.21
C ASP A 562 -15.78 -11.35 -24.40
N LYS A 563 -16.34 -11.04 -25.58
CA LYS A 563 -16.08 -11.72 -26.85
C LYS A 563 -15.10 -10.96 -27.75
N SER A 564 -14.47 -9.90 -27.27
CA SER A 564 -13.55 -9.10 -28.09
C SER A 564 -12.30 -9.87 -28.51
N VAL A 565 -11.92 -10.88 -27.72
CA VAL A 565 -10.70 -11.70 -27.87
C VAL A 565 -10.96 -13.07 -28.55
N SER A 566 -12.22 -13.42 -28.82
CA SER A 566 -12.67 -14.78 -29.18
C SER A 566 -12.60 -15.14 -30.67
N ARG A 567 -11.67 -14.57 -31.44
CA ARG A 567 -11.73 -14.59 -32.92
C ARG A 567 -11.38 -15.94 -33.59
N SER A 568 -11.01 -16.97 -32.83
CA SER A 568 -10.45 -18.22 -33.37
C SER A 568 -10.83 -19.49 -32.59
N TRP A 569 -11.97 -19.49 -31.89
CA TRP A 569 -12.42 -20.69 -31.18
C TRP A 569 -12.87 -21.80 -32.14
N LEU A 570 -12.46 -23.04 -31.88
CA LEU A 570 -13.08 -24.22 -32.47
C LEU A 570 -14.40 -24.47 -31.73
N LEU A 571 -15.54 -24.28 -32.40
CA LEU A 571 -16.87 -24.45 -31.80
C LEU A 571 -17.44 -25.85 -32.09
N ARG A 572 -17.85 -26.57 -31.04
CA ARG A 572 -18.60 -27.83 -31.19
C ARG A 572 -20.08 -27.54 -31.45
N GLY A 573 -20.67 -28.18 -32.45
CA GLY A 573 -22.10 -28.03 -32.77
C GLY A 573 -22.43 -26.87 -33.72
N ALA A 574 -21.42 -26.16 -34.24
CA ALA A 574 -21.63 -25.29 -35.39
C ALA A 574 -21.94 -26.18 -36.60
N PRO A 575 -23.00 -25.90 -37.39
CA PRO A 575 -23.22 -26.63 -38.64
C PRO A 575 -21.95 -26.47 -39.48
N THR A 576 -21.38 -27.59 -39.91
CA THR A 576 -20.31 -27.59 -40.92
C THR A 576 -20.77 -26.79 -42.14
N PRO A 577 -19.88 -26.01 -42.77
CA PRO A 577 -20.26 -25.13 -43.88
C PRO A 577 -20.97 -25.86 -45.02
#